data_AF-A0AAN4W2B3-F1
#
_entry.id   AF-A0AAN4W2B3-F1
#
_cell.length_a   1.000
_cell.length_b   1.000
_cell.length_c   1.000
_cell.angle_alpha   90.00
_cell.angle_beta   90.00
_cell.angle_gamma   90.00
#
_symmetry.space_group_name_H-M   'P 1'
#
loop_
_entity.id
_entity.type
_entity.pdbx_description
1 polymer ?
#
loop_
_entity_poly.entity_id
_entity_poly.type
_entity_poly.pdbx_seq_one_letter_code
_entity_poly.pdbx_strand_id
1 'polypeptide(L)'
;MPVNLKGIKMTRSDDSSRSVGVALLFFIFIWKCLGTASATAQEVVANDVKLYPEKLDKNFHFIPVPYGNYEEVTGISVGLAPLVMFHPVAEDTLSPASVLGLFGMYAQNKSRMGMGFTQLFFNEDRWRLTAAFGQAQINYQFVMRHPDWEIIPYESGLNFGFLQVERRLFSRLYGGLTYYQTQYNTRIKSQEADAFSLTQVGIGMNLSLDKRPDFYYPRNGSLAQLNFYIHPEWMGNAKPVRILEMEFQQYFSLRNEQDVLVLRFYAGLKGGYISFNDQFILGDGNIRGYSTGAHRAHHLLTFQAEYRYNFHAKWGAVGFVEGATLFQAVDSRDNGQIFPSVGAGIRYEVWQKPRFTIGMDVAMGRQDGGLYLRIGTAF
;
A
#
# COMPACT_ATOMS: atom_id res chain seq x y z
N MET A 1 14.77 -41.03 -27.70
CA MET A 1 13.68 -42.01 -27.48
C MET A 1 12.49 -41.24 -26.91
N PRO A 2 11.30 -41.27 -27.54
CA PRO A 2 10.17 -40.47 -27.05
C PRO A 2 9.56 -41.15 -25.82
N VAL A 3 9.44 -40.41 -24.72
CA VAL A 3 8.77 -40.88 -23.51
C VAL A 3 7.26 -40.66 -23.67
N ASN A 4 6.53 -41.77 -23.50
CA ASN A 4 5.09 -41.90 -23.67
C ASN A 4 4.35 -41.35 -22.44
N LEU A 5 3.56 -40.28 -22.61
CA LEU A 5 2.81 -39.59 -21.53
C LEU A 5 1.42 -40.21 -21.22
N LYS A 6 1.15 -41.48 -21.55
CA LYS A 6 -0.16 -42.13 -21.29
C LYS A 6 -0.38 -42.66 -19.87
N GLY A 7 0.39 -42.22 -18.87
CA GLY A 7 0.43 -42.87 -17.54
C GLY A 7 -0.14 -42.09 -16.35
N ILE A 8 -0.38 -40.78 -16.43
CA ILE A 8 -0.86 -40.02 -15.27
C ILE A 8 -2.38 -40.05 -15.25
N LYS A 9 -2.94 -41.06 -14.58
CA LYS A 9 -4.32 -41.02 -14.09
C LYS A 9 -4.41 -39.89 -13.07
N MET A 10 -4.87 -38.72 -13.51
CA MET A 10 -5.58 -37.81 -12.61
C MET A 10 -6.86 -38.53 -12.19
N THR A 11 -6.88 -39.06 -10.97
CA THR A 11 -8.14 -39.41 -10.32
C THR A 11 -8.97 -38.14 -10.27
N ARG A 12 -10.07 -38.17 -11.02
CA ARG A 12 -11.14 -37.19 -11.05
C ARG A 12 -11.76 -37.13 -9.65
N SER A 13 -11.23 -36.27 -8.77
CA SER A 13 -12.01 -35.73 -7.66
C SER A 13 -12.67 -34.45 -8.17
N ASP A 14 -14.01 -34.47 -8.22
CA ASP A 14 -14.80 -33.26 -8.33
C ASP A 14 -14.44 -32.32 -7.17
N ASP A 15 -13.56 -31.36 -7.41
CA ASP A 15 -13.33 -30.24 -6.50
C ASP A 15 -13.07 -28.98 -7.33
N SER A 16 -14.16 -28.29 -7.65
CA SER A 16 -14.22 -27.06 -8.43
C SER A 16 -13.90 -25.84 -7.57
N SER A 17 -12.75 -25.82 -6.90
CA SER A 17 -12.42 -24.75 -5.94
C SER A 17 -11.05 -24.13 -6.24
N ARG A 18 -11.05 -23.03 -7.00
CA ARG A 18 -9.85 -22.30 -7.45
C ARG A 18 -9.99 -20.77 -7.24
N SER A 19 -9.16 -20.25 -6.32
CA SER A 19 -8.19 -19.12 -6.48
C SER A 19 -8.60 -17.60 -6.61
N VAL A 20 -8.55 -16.69 -5.57
CA VAL A 20 -8.85 -15.19 -5.61
C VAL A 20 -8.44 -14.27 -4.41
N GLY A 21 -8.25 -12.90 -4.58
CA GLY A 21 -8.05 -11.65 -3.70
C GLY A 21 -6.81 -10.61 -3.65
N VAL A 22 -6.41 -9.79 -4.65
CA VAL A 22 -5.23 -8.83 -4.56
C VAL A 22 -5.49 -7.38 -4.03
N ALA A 23 -6.71 -6.96 -3.75
CA ALA A 23 -7.05 -5.52 -3.83
C ALA A 23 -6.79 -4.61 -2.60
N LEU A 24 -6.54 -5.13 -1.39
CA LEU A 24 -6.59 -4.27 -0.18
C LEU A 24 -5.30 -3.45 0.08
N LEU A 25 -4.13 -3.96 -0.33
CA LEU A 25 -2.85 -3.35 0.05
C LEU A 25 -2.41 -2.18 -0.83
N PHE A 26 -2.80 -2.16 -2.11
CA PHE A 26 -2.49 -1.05 -3.02
C PHE A 26 -3.17 0.26 -2.60
N PHE A 27 -4.33 0.16 -1.94
CA PHE A 27 -5.04 1.31 -1.39
C PHE A 27 -4.26 1.96 -0.22
N ILE A 28 -3.64 1.13 0.60
CA ILE A 28 -2.76 1.55 1.68
C ILE A 28 -1.46 2.17 1.12
N PHE A 29 -0.98 1.75 -0.05
CA PHE A 29 0.22 2.31 -0.67
C PHE A 29 -0.01 3.72 -1.24
N ILE A 30 -1.14 3.96 -1.92
CA ILE A 30 -1.56 5.31 -2.34
C ILE A 30 -1.84 6.18 -1.11
N TRP A 31 -2.52 5.64 -0.09
CA TRP A 31 -2.73 6.32 1.20
C TRP A 31 -1.42 6.71 1.91
N LYS A 32 -0.38 5.87 1.83
CA LYS A 32 0.94 6.12 2.44
C LYS A 32 1.81 7.09 1.65
N CYS A 33 1.74 7.06 0.32
CA CYS A 33 2.46 8.02 -0.53
C CYS A 33 1.78 9.39 -0.62
N LEU A 34 0.47 9.47 -0.38
CA LEU A 34 -0.33 10.70 -0.50
C LEU A 34 -0.75 11.28 0.85
N GLY A 35 0.02 10.98 1.89
CA GLY A 35 -0.26 11.44 3.22
C GLY A 35 -0.62 12.95 3.27
N THR A 36 -1.88 13.22 3.57
CA THR A 36 -2.68 14.46 3.55
C THR A 36 -2.17 15.65 4.38
N ALA A 37 -2.79 16.79 4.11
CA ALA A 37 -2.26 18.12 4.34
C ALA A 37 -2.50 18.79 5.69
N SER A 38 -1.38 19.12 6.33
CA SER A 38 -1.10 20.22 7.27
C SER A 38 -1.96 20.44 8.51
N ALA A 39 -1.21 20.50 9.62
CA ALA A 39 -1.38 21.22 10.89
C ALA A 39 -2.28 20.61 11.97
N THR A 40 -1.63 20.10 13.02
CA THR A 40 -2.21 20.05 14.37
C THR A 40 -2.06 21.43 15.01
N ALA A 41 -3.17 21.97 15.52
CA ALA A 41 -3.11 23.01 16.55
C ALA A 41 -2.83 22.34 17.89
N GLN A 42 -1.75 22.73 18.58
CA GLN A 42 -1.79 22.85 20.04
C GLN A 42 -0.74 23.83 20.58
N GLU A 43 -1.18 24.56 21.59
CA GLU A 43 -0.55 25.66 22.33
C GLU A 43 0.93 25.43 22.64
N VAL A 44 1.77 26.30 22.07
CA VAL A 44 3.05 26.68 22.66
C VAL A 44 2.85 28.06 23.27
N VAL A 45 3.03 28.12 24.60
CA VAL A 45 3.04 29.35 25.39
C VAL A 45 4.01 30.36 24.76
N ALA A 46 3.46 31.52 24.40
CA ALA A 46 4.08 32.82 24.21
C ALA A 46 5.56 32.84 23.77
N ASN A 47 5.80 33.03 22.48
CA ASN A 47 6.76 34.01 21.94
C ASN A 47 6.62 34.09 20.40
N ASP A 48 6.68 35.33 19.89
CA ASP A 48 6.37 35.76 18.52
C ASP A 48 7.17 35.06 17.40
N VAL A 49 6.73 33.87 16.99
CA VAL A 49 7.08 33.31 15.68
C VAL A 49 5.79 33.01 14.94
N LYS A 50 5.48 33.81 13.90
CA LYS A 50 4.38 33.54 12.97
C LYS A 50 4.58 32.15 12.34
N LEU A 51 3.94 31.14 12.92
CA LEU A 51 3.96 29.74 12.49
C LEU A 51 2.96 29.45 11.36
N TYR A 52 2.47 30.48 10.68
CA TYR A 52 1.57 30.32 9.55
C TYR A 52 2.38 30.34 8.26
N PRO A 53 2.24 29.37 7.33
CA PRO A 53 2.27 29.77 5.93
C PRO A 53 1.22 30.89 5.77
N GLU A 54 1.55 31.92 5.00
CA GLU A 54 0.55 32.81 4.41
C GLU A 54 -0.69 31.98 4.08
N LYS A 55 -1.88 32.44 4.52
CA LYS A 55 -3.16 31.87 4.11
C LYS A 55 -3.01 31.44 2.66
N LEU A 56 -3.08 30.12 2.44
CA LEU A 56 -3.08 29.55 1.11
C LEU A 56 -4.22 30.25 0.34
N ASP A 57 -3.86 31.13 -0.59
CA ASP A 57 -4.67 32.27 -1.08
C ASP A 57 -5.92 31.84 -1.91
N LYS A 58 -6.20 30.54 -2.01
CA LYS A 58 -7.34 29.96 -2.71
C LYS A 58 -7.83 28.71 -1.97
N ASN A 59 -9.14 28.53 -1.84
CA ASN A 59 -9.77 27.38 -1.17
C ASN A 59 -9.50 26.01 -1.83
N PHE A 60 -8.85 25.97 -3.01
CA PHE A 60 -8.57 24.77 -3.79
C PHE A 60 -7.14 24.78 -4.32
N HIS A 61 -6.35 23.75 -4.00
CA HIS A 61 -4.99 23.57 -4.51
C HIS A 61 -4.92 22.35 -5.41
N PHE A 62 -4.62 22.58 -6.68
CA PHE A 62 -4.36 21.52 -7.63
C PHE A 62 -2.90 21.08 -7.58
N ILE A 63 -2.66 19.77 -7.44
CA ILE A 63 -1.32 19.18 -7.39
C ILE A 63 -1.26 18.02 -8.39
N PRO A 64 -0.53 18.16 -9.51
CA PRO A 64 -0.26 17.06 -10.42
C PRO A 64 0.92 16.24 -9.91
N VAL A 65 0.68 15.00 -9.52
CA VAL A 65 1.68 14.12 -8.91
C VAL A 65 2.13 13.04 -9.92
N PRO A 66 3.34 13.12 -10.51
CA PRO A 66 3.79 12.14 -11.50
C PRO A 66 4.19 10.81 -10.86
N TYR A 67 3.77 9.68 -11.41
CA TYR A 67 4.13 8.35 -10.93
C TYR A 67 5.15 7.69 -11.87
N GLY A 68 6.14 7.02 -11.29
CA GLY A 68 7.17 6.28 -12.00
C GLY A 68 7.68 5.10 -11.18
N ASN A 69 7.80 3.93 -11.80
CA ASN A 69 8.33 2.73 -11.16
C ASN A 69 8.99 1.81 -12.18
N TYR A 70 9.91 0.97 -11.73
CA TYR A 70 10.48 -0.12 -12.49
C TYR A 70 10.61 -1.35 -11.60
N GLU A 71 10.03 -2.46 -12.05
CA GLU A 71 10.18 -3.80 -11.49
C GLU A 71 10.42 -4.77 -12.65
N GLU A 72 11.07 -5.91 -12.40
CA GLU A 72 11.39 -6.88 -13.46
C GLU A 72 10.12 -7.41 -14.16
N VAL A 73 9.06 -7.64 -13.40
CA VAL A 73 7.79 -8.19 -13.93
C VAL A 73 6.98 -7.17 -14.74
N THR A 74 6.91 -5.92 -14.28
CA THR A 74 6.08 -4.88 -14.92
C THR A 74 6.84 -4.04 -15.95
N GLY A 75 8.16 -4.01 -15.85
CA GLY A 75 9.02 -3.08 -16.57
C GLY A 75 8.78 -1.65 -16.12
N ILE A 76 9.05 -0.69 -16.99
CA ILE A 76 8.81 0.73 -16.69
C ILE A 76 7.32 0.98 -16.59
N SER A 77 6.89 1.54 -15.46
CA SER A 77 5.54 2.02 -15.19
C SER A 77 5.54 3.53 -15.06
N VAL A 78 4.61 4.18 -15.73
CA VAL A 78 4.41 5.64 -15.69
C VAL A 78 2.96 5.97 -15.40
N GLY A 79 2.72 7.07 -14.68
CA GLY A 79 1.37 7.46 -14.32
C GLY A 79 1.27 8.89 -13.84
N LEU A 80 0.06 9.28 -13.44
CA LEU A 80 -0.24 10.60 -12.92
C LEU A 80 -1.37 10.51 -11.90
N ALA A 81 -1.21 11.24 -10.80
CA ALA A 81 -2.25 11.48 -9.80
C ALA A 81 -2.57 12.98 -9.72
N PRO A 82 -3.57 13.49 -10.47
CA PRO A 82 -4.07 14.83 -10.25
C PRO A 82 -4.90 14.88 -8.96
N LEU A 83 -4.59 15.84 -8.09
CA LEU A 83 -5.22 15.99 -6.79
C LEU A 83 -5.73 17.41 -6.60
N VAL A 84 -6.80 17.52 -5.82
CA VAL A 84 -7.30 18.79 -5.31
C VAL A 84 -7.36 18.71 -3.79
N MET A 85 -6.72 19.66 -3.12
CA MET A 85 -6.81 19.84 -1.67
C MET A 85 -7.73 21.00 -1.34
N PHE A 86 -8.61 20.82 -0.35
CA PHE A 86 -9.63 21.81 0.04
C PHE A 86 -10.11 21.59 1.49
N HIS A 87 -10.78 22.58 2.07
CA HIS A 87 -11.47 22.44 3.35
C HIS A 87 -12.98 22.32 3.09
N PRO A 88 -13.65 21.19 3.42
CA PRO A 88 -15.07 20.99 3.13
C PRO A 88 -15.97 21.97 3.90
N VAL A 89 -15.53 22.43 5.07
CA VAL A 89 -16.22 23.37 5.95
C VAL A 89 -15.31 24.58 6.14
N ALA A 90 -15.76 25.78 5.77
CA ALA A 90 -14.93 26.98 5.74
C ALA A 90 -14.55 27.47 7.16
N GLU A 91 -15.40 27.19 8.14
CA GLU A 91 -15.21 27.57 9.54
C GLU A 91 -14.29 26.62 10.30
N ASP A 92 -14.00 25.44 9.75
CA ASP A 92 -13.13 24.44 10.37
C ASP A 92 -11.66 24.76 10.08
N THR A 93 -10.99 25.32 11.10
CA THR A 93 -9.56 25.71 11.03
C THR A 93 -8.62 24.67 11.63
N LEU A 94 -9.17 23.59 12.21
CA LEU A 94 -8.41 22.55 12.90
C LEU A 94 -8.26 21.27 12.08
N SER A 95 -9.22 20.97 11.20
CA SER A 95 -9.12 19.82 10.32
C SER A 95 -7.98 19.98 9.30
N PRO A 96 -7.24 18.90 9.00
CA PRO A 96 -6.37 18.84 7.83
C PRO A 96 -7.15 19.13 6.54
N ALA A 97 -6.45 19.58 5.49
CA ALA A 97 -7.09 19.75 4.20
C ALA A 97 -7.53 18.38 3.65
N SER A 98 -8.78 18.30 3.24
CA SER A 98 -9.35 17.15 2.56
C SER A 98 -8.79 17.03 1.15
N VAL A 99 -8.74 15.82 0.63
CA VAL A 99 -8.15 15.50 -0.67
C VAL A 99 -9.17 14.78 -1.54
N LEU A 100 -9.33 15.24 -2.77
CA LEU A 100 -9.98 14.51 -3.86
C LEU A 100 -8.96 14.27 -4.96
N GLY A 101 -8.84 13.03 -5.41
CA GLY A 101 -7.82 12.64 -6.36
C GLY A 101 -8.31 11.65 -7.40
N LEU A 102 -7.64 11.69 -8.55
CA LEU A 102 -7.62 10.57 -9.48
C LEU A 102 -6.20 10.01 -9.52
N PHE A 103 -6.07 8.76 -9.93
CA PHE A 103 -4.78 8.14 -10.22
C PHE A 103 -4.91 7.27 -11.46
N GLY A 104 -3.93 7.33 -12.35
CA GLY A 104 -3.81 6.42 -13.48
C GLY A 104 -2.36 6.04 -13.74
N MET A 105 -2.12 4.78 -14.11
CA MET A 105 -0.80 4.30 -14.53
C MET A 105 -0.89 3.31 -15.69
N TYR A 106 0.20 3.22 -16.45
CA TYR A 106 0.43 2.25 -17.51
C TYR A 106 1.87 1.72 -17.43
N ALA A 107 2.03 0.41 -17.58
CA ALA A 107 3.30 -0.27 -17.52
C ALA A 107 3.70 -0.87 -18.88
N GLN A 108 5.01 -1.06 -19.08
CA GLN A 108 5.59 -1.64 -20.29
C GLN A 108 5.02 -3.02 -20.60
N ASN A 109 4.71 -3.82 -19.58
CA ASN A 109 4.08 -5.13 -19.75
C ASN A 109 2.56 -5.07 -20.03
N LYS A 110 2.03 -3.89 -20.38
CA LYS A 110 0.61 -3.59 -20.65
C LYS A 110 -0.30 -3.63 -19.41
N SER A 111 0.27 -3.62 -18.20
CA SER A 111 -0.53 -3.42 -16.99
C SER A 111 -1.05 -2.00 -16.94
N ARG A 112 -2.28 -1.82 -16.43
CA ARG A 112 -2.92 -0.52 -16.31
C ARG A 112 -3.77 -0.44 -15.05
N MET A 113 -3.88 0.74 -14.48
CA MET A 113 -4.79 1.02 -13.37
C MET A 113 -5.35 2.43 -13.50
N GLY A 114 -6.59 2.60 -13.07
CA GLY A 114 -7.26 3.89 -12.94
C GLY A 114 -8.17 3.87 -11.71
N MET A 115 -8.13 4.92 -10.89
CA MET A 115 -8.98 5.03 -9.71
C MET A 115 -9.29 6.48 -9.35
N GLY A 116 -10.45 6.68 -8.72
CA GLY A 116 -10.79 7.90 -8.02
C GLY A 116 -10.80 7.65 -6.51
N PHE A 117 -10.37 8.63 -5.73
CA PHE A 117 -10.30 8.53 -4.28
C PHE A 117 -10.53 9.87 -3.60
N THR A 118 -10.96 9.80 -2.36
CA THR A 118 -11.11 10.97 -1.50
C THR A 118 -10.82 10.62 -0.06
N GLN A 119 -10.28 11.59 0.67
CA GLN A 119 -10.18 11.58 2.11
C GLN A 119 -10.69 12.92 2.63
N LEU A 120 -11.79 12.86 3.36
CA LEU A 120 -12.48 14.02 3.90
C LEU A 120 -12.32 14.05 5.42
N PHE A 121 -11.99 15.23 5.93
CA PHE A 121 -11.90 15.53 7.35
C PHE A 121 -13.03 16.47 7.73
N PHE A 122 -13.75 16.15 8.80
CA PHE A 122 -14.88 16.94 9.26
C PHE A 122 -14.80 17.21 10.75
N ASN A 123 -15.36 18.36 11.12
CA ASN A 123 -15.70 18.70 12.49
C ASN A 123 -14.47 18.67 13.41
N GLU A 124 -13.44 19.42 13.03
CA GLU A 124 -12.15 19.53 13.73
C GLU A 124 -11.45 18.18 13.87
N ASP A 125 -11.38 17.46 12.73
CA ASP A 125 -10.81 16.12 12.62
C ASP A 125 -11.48 15.10 13.55
N ARG A 126 -12.76 15.29 13.91
CA ARG A 126 -13.52 14.31 14.70
C ARG A 126 -14.03 13.16 13.86
N TRP A 127 -14.27 13.40 12.57
CA TRP A 127 -14.75 12.41 11.62
C TRP A 127 -13.89 12.41 10.38
N ARG A 128 -13.58 11.21 9.90
CA ARG A 128 -12.84 10.99 8.66
C ARG A 128 -13.63 10.07 7.75
N LEU A 129 -13.71 10.42 6.48
CA LEU A 129 -14.31 9.58 5.45
C LEU A 129 -13.27 9.32 4.37
N THR A 130 -13.02 8.04 4.11
CA THR A 130 -12.17 7.59 3.01
C THR A 130 -13.04 6.84 2.04
N ALA A 131 -13.01 7.23 0.78
CA ALA A 131 -13.72 6.50 -0.25
C ALA A 131 -12.88 6.38 -1.49
N ALA A 132 -13.05 5.27 -2.20
CA ALA A 132 -12.39 5.06 -3.47
C ALA A 132 -13.06 4.01 -4.32
N PHE A 133 -12.80 4.11 -5.61
CA PHE A 133 -13.23 3.14 -6.58
C PHE A 133 -12.26 3.14 -7.75
N GLY A 134 -12.10 1.99 -8.38
CA GLY A 134 -11.15 1.90 -9.47
C GLY A 134 -11.18 0.57 -10.19
N GLN A 135 -10.35 0.52 -11.22
CA GLN A 135 -10.13 -0.64 -12.06
C GLN A 135 -8.63 -0.82 -12.28
N ALA A 136 -8.17 -2.06 -12.20
CA ALA A 136 -6.81 -2.44 -12.53
C ALA A 136 -6.83 -3.67 -13.43
N GLN A 137 -5.85 -3.78 -14.31
CA GLN A 137 -5.58 -4.97 -15.09
C GLN A 137 -4.07 -5.13 -15.07
N ILE A 138 -3.60 -6.06 -14.25
CA ILE A 138 -2.18 -6.25 -13.99
C ILE A 138 -1.72 -7.58 -14.58
N ASN A 139 -0.65 -7.51 -15.36
CA ASN A 139 0.07 -8.65 -15.88
C ASN A 139 1.16 -9.02 -14.87
N TYR A 140 1.03 -10.20 -14.29
CA TYR A 140 1.95 -10.71 -13.28
C TYR A 140 2.70 -11.94 -13.81
N GLN A 141 3.76 -12.30 -13.09
CA GLN A 141 4.46 -13.56 -13.23
C GLN A 141 4.50 -14.23 -11.85
N PHE A 142 3.99 -15.46 -11.78
CA PHE A 142 4.08 -16.29 -10.58
C PHE A 142 5.22 -17.29 -10.76
N VAL A 143 6.04 -17.48 -9.72
CA VAL A 143 7.18 -18.41 -9.77
C VAL A 143 6.83 -19.66 -8.96
N MET A 144 6.77 -20.81 -9.64
CA MET A 144 6.58 -22.11 -9.01
C MET A 144 7.81 -22.97 -9.27
N ARG A 145 8.48 -23.42 -8.22
CA ARG A 145 9.73 -24.18 -8.37
C ARG A 145 9.51 -25.71 -8.32
N HIS A 146 8.60 -26.39 -9.01
CA HIS A 146 8.57 -27.87 -8.89
C HIS A 146 8.00 -28.63 -10.10
N PRO A 147 8.71 -29.62 -10.69
CA PRO A 147 10.11 -30.06 -10.45
C PRO A 147 11.17 -29.17 -11.14
N ASP A 148 10.77 -28.30 -12.08
CA ASP A 148 11.61 -27.29 -12.71
C ASP A 148 11.21 -25.87 -12.25
N TRP A 149 12.01 -24.86 -12.60
CA TRP A 149 11.61 -23.46 -12.46
C TRP A 149 10.55 -23.14 -13.52
N GLU A 150 9.30 -23.04 -13.11
CA GLU A 150 8.21 -22.63 -14.00
C GLU A 150 7.76 -21.20 -13.66
N ILE A 151 7.86 -20.32 -14.65
CA ILE A 151 7.29 -18.97 -14.59
C ILE A 151 5.92 -19.04 -15.26
N ILE A 152 4.88 -18.80 -14.48
CA ILE A 152 3.50 -18.83 -14.94
C ILE A 152 3.00 -17.39 -15.10
N PRO A 153 2.90 -16.87 -16.35
CA PRO A 153 2.32 -15.56 -16.58
C PRO A 153 0.80 -15.61 -16.45
N TYR A 154 0.25 -14.64 -15.73
CA TYR A 154 -1.20 -14.48 -15.58
C TYR A 154 -1.59 -13.00 -15.62
N GLU A 155 -2.83 -12.75 -16.01
CA GLU A 155 -3.44 -11.44 -15.99
C GLU A 155 -4.54 -11.43 -14.94
N SER A 156 -4.58 -10.40 -14.10
CA SER A 156 -5.65 -10.21 -13.11
C SER A 156 -6.27 -8.84 -13.30
N GLY A 157 -7.51 -8.84 -13.79
CA GLY A 157 -8.42 -7.71 -13.74
C GLY A 157 -9.03 -7.57 -12.35
N LEU A 158 -9.19 -6.34 -11.89
CA LEU A 158 -9.77 -5.98 -10.60
C LEU A 158 -10.66 -4.75 -10.78
N ASN A 159 -11.93 -4.84 -10.39
CA ASN A 159 -12.77 -3.69 -10.09
C ASN A 159 -12.94 -3.61 -8.58
N PHE A 160 -12.83 -2.42 -7.98
CA PHE A 160 -13.02 -2.29 -6.55
C PHE A 160 -13.77 -1.02 -6.16
N GLY A 161 -14.43 -1.10 -5.01
CA GLY A 161 -15.00 0.01 -4.28
C GLY A 161 -14.65 -0.12 -2.80
N PHE A 162 -14.34 0.99 -2.15
CA PHE A 162 -13.93 1.06 -0.76
C PHE A 162 -14.57 2.27 -0.10
N LEU A 163 -15.08 2.09 1.11
CA LEU A 163 -15.63 3.13 1.95
C LEU A 163 -15.25 2.85 3.40
N GLN A 164 -14.66 3.84 4.06
CA GLN A 164 -14.34 3.79 5.46
C GLN A 164 -14.78 5.08 6.14
N VAL A 165 -15.36 4.94 7.32
CA VAL A 165 -15.75 6.05 8.17
C VAL A 165 -15.11 5.84 9.52
N GLU A 166 -14.29 6.80 9.95
CA GLU A 166 -13.63 6.80 11.24
C GLU A 166 -14.14 7.95 12.10
N ARG A 167 -14.16 7.71 13.41
CA ARG A 167 -14.42 8.72 14.42
C ARG A 167 -13.28 8.75 15.42
N ARG A 168 -12.92 9.96 15.86
CA ARG A 168 -12.03 10.16 17.00
C ARG A 168 -12.70 9.65 18.27
N LEU A 169 -12.15 8.59 18.87
CA LEU A 169 -12.66 7.98 20.09
C LEU A 169 -12.14 8.70 21.33
N PHE A 170 -10.82 8.93 21.38
CA PHE A 170 -10.17 9.59 22.50
C PHE A 170 -8.82 10.18 22.06
N SER A 171 -8.56 11.46 22.34
CA SER A 171 -7.31 12.12 21.96
C SER A 171 -6.99 11.86 20.48
N ARG A 172 -5.88 11.18 20.16
CA ARG A 172 -5.46 10.83 18.79
C ARG A 172 -5.81 9.39 18.36
N LEU A 173 -6.64 8.69 19.14
CA LEU A 173 -7.15 7.36 18.80
C LEU A 173 -8.44 7.51 17.98
N TYR A 174 -8.43 6.94 16.79
CA TYR A 174 -9.56 6.81 15.88
C TYR A 174 -10.03 5.37 15.82
N GLY A 175 -11.32 5.18 15.67
CA GLY A 175 -11.92 3.90 15.37
C GLY A 175 -12.98 4.05 14.30
N GLY A 176 -13.09 3.06 13.44
CA GLY A 176 -13.96 3.15 12.26
C GLY A 176 -14.50 1.83 11.80
N LEU A 177 -15.41 1.94 10.83
CA LEU A 177 -15.97 0.84 10.08
C LEU A 177 -15.60 0.98 8.62
N THR A 178 -15.40 -0.15 7.97
CA THR A 178 -15.05 -0.24 6.56
C THR A 178 -16.04 -1.14 5.85
N TYR A 179 -16.41 -0.77 4.63
CA TYR A 179 -17.07 -1.59 3.64
C TYR A 179 -16.23 -1.56 2.38
N TYR A 180 -16.06 -2.71 1.72
CA TYR A 180 -15.43 -2.77 0.42
C TYR A 180 -16.01 -3.89 -0.41
N GLN A 181 -15.88 -3.74 -1.72
CA GLN A 181 -16.23 -4.75 -2.69
C GLN A 181 -15.13 -4.85 -3.72
N THR A 182 -14.79 -6.07 -4.10
CA THR A 182 -13.78 -6.35 -5.12
C THR A 182 -14.33 -7.38 -6.08
N GLN A 183 -14.03 -7.22 -7.37
CA GLN A 183 -14.38 -8.17 -8.40
C GLN A 183 -13.12 -8.46 -9.19
N TYR A 184 -12.69 -9.71 -9.18
CA TYR A 184 -11.52 -10.17 -9.92
C TYR A 184 -11.96 -10.88 -11.18
N ASN A 185 -11.15 -10.73 -12.22
CA ASN A 185 -11.21 -11.55 -13.43
C ASN A 185 -9.79 -11.97 -13.79
N THR A 186 -9.43 -13.22 -13.47
CA THR A 186 -8.04 -13.71 -13.58
C THR A 186 -7.91 -14.76 -14.67
N ARG A 187 -6.96 -14.56 -15.58
CA ARG A 187 -6.66 -15.46 -16.70
C ARG A 187 -5.21 -15.89 -16.64
N ILE A 188 -4.98 -17.20 -16.56
CA ILE A 188 -3.65 -17.81 -16.67
C ILE A 188 -3.31 -17.90 -18.16
N LYS A 189 -2.16 -17.39 -18.60
CA LYS A 189 -1.82 -17.35 -20.04
C LYS A 189 -1.28 -18.67 -20.57
N SER A 190 -0.76 -19.55 -19.71
CA SER A 190 -0.18 -20.85 -20.09
C SER A 190 -1.21 -21.96 -20.32
N GLN A 191 -2.45 -21.77 -19.87
CA GLN A 191 -3.55 -22.69 -20.15
C GLN A 191 -4.57 -21.93 -20.99
N GLU A 192 -5.11 -22.53 -22.06
CA GLU A 192 -6.33 -22.05 -22.72
C GLU A 192 -7.56 -22.27 -21.81
N ALA A 193 -7.44 -21.88 -20.54
CA ALA A 193 -8.51 -21.92 -19.57
C ALA A 193 -9.31 -20.62 -19.64
N ASP A 194 -10.62 -20.76 -19.46
CA ASP A 194 -11.50 -19.62 -19.27
C ASP A 194 -11.07 -18.79 -18.07
N ALA A 195 -11.29 -17.48 -18.15
CA ALA A 195 -10.94 -16.58 -17.06
C ALA A 195 -11.84 -16.85 -15.84
N PHE A 196 -11.24 -16.89 -14.65
CA PHE A 196 -11.96 -17.12 -13.40
C PHE A 196 -12.38 -15.79 -12.80
N SER A 197 -13.67 -15.67 -12.48
CA SER A 197 -14.27 -14.48 -11.87
C SER A 197 -14.66 -14.74 -10.43
N LEU A 198 -14.44 -13.76 -9.55
CA LEU A 198 -14.99 -13.77 -8.20
C LEU A 198 -15.25 -12.36 -7.72
N THR A 199 -16.41 -12.22 -7.11
CA THR A 199 -16.78 -11.04 -6.34
C THR A 199 -16.63 -11.32 -4.85
N GLN A 200 -16.02 -10.39 -4.14
CA GLN A 200 -15.94 -10.39 -2.69
C GLN A 200 -16.48 -9.10 -2.13
N VAL A 201 -17.23 -9.23 -1.05
CA VAL A 201 -17.78 -8.11 -0.28
C VAL A 201 -17.25 -8.23 1.14
N GLY A 202 -16.55 -7.21 1.60
CA GLY A 202 -15.94 -7.18 2.92
C GLY A 202 -16.50 -6.06 3.78
N ILE A 203 -16.58 -6.36 5.07
CA ILE A 203 -16.76 -5.36 6.11
C ILE A 203 -15.62 -5.47 7.10
N GLY A 204 -15.29 -4.37 7.77
CA GLY A 204 -14.23 -4.36 8.76
C GLY A 204 -14.38 -3.29 9.80
N MET A 205 -13.53 -3.42 10.81
CA MET A 205 -13.31 -2.43 11.85
C MET A 205 -11.84 -2.04 11.83
N ASN A 206 -11.57 -0.79 12.15
CA ASN A 206 -10.20 -0.31 12.26
C ASN A 206 -9.99 0.51 13.53
N LEU A 207 -8.75 0.48 14.02
CA LEU A 207 -8.24 1.37 15.06
C LEU A 207 -6.94 1.99 14.57
N SER A 208 -6.79 3.29 14.78
CA SER A 208 -5.63 4.05 14.34
C SER A 208 -5.21 5.03 15.44
N LEU A 209 -3.94 4.96 15.85
CA LEU A 209 -3.35 5.87 16.83
C LEU A 209 -2.15 6.55 16.18
N ASP A 210 -2.34 7.80 15.77
CA ASP A 210 -1.29 8.60 15.14
C ASP A 210 -0.75 9.66 16.13
N LYS A 211 0.48 9.45 16.58
CA LYS A 211 1.18 10.37 17.49
C LYS A 211 2.22 11.22 16.77
N ARG A 212 2.31 11.15 15.45
CA ARG A 212 3.26 11.94 14.66
C ARG A 212 2.83 13.42 14.69
N PRO A 213 3.73 14.37 14.97
CA PRO A 213 3.38 15.79 14.95
C PRO A 213 3.21 16.35 13.52
N ASP A 214 4.04 15.85 12.60
CA ASP A 214 3.99 16.17 11.16
C ASP A 214 3.65 14.88 10.41
N PHE A 215 2.65 14.94 9.55
CA PHE A 215 2.19 13.81 8.75
C PHE A 215 3.01 13.63 7.47
N TYR A 216 3.53 14.72 6.89
CA TYR A 216 4.24 14.71 5.61
C TYR A 216 5.68 14.25 5.73
N TYR A 217 6.34 14.71 6.80
CA TYR A 217 7.71 14.34 7.10
C TYR A 217 7.89 14.13 8.61
N PRO A 218 7.33 13.03 9.16
CA PRO A 218 7.43 12.77 10.59
C PRO A 218 8.89 12.57 10.99
N ARG A 219 9.34 13.31 12.00
CA ARG A 219 10.69 13.17 12.58
C ARG A 219 10.70 12.39 13.89
N ASN A 220 9.59 12.45 14.61
CA ASN A 220 9.39 11.76 15.88
C ASN A 220 7.93 11.29 16.00
N GLY A 221 7.67 10.49 17.03
CA GLY A 221 6.35 9.92 17.29
C GLY A 221 6.17 8.57 16.60
N SER A 222 4.92 8.11 16.56
CA SER A 222 4.56 6.75 16.15
C SER A 222 3.22 6.72 15.46
N LEU A 223 3.04 5.76 14.56
CA LEU A 223 1.74 5.38 14.00
C LEU A 223 1.48 3.91 14.33
N ALA A 224 0.33 3.61 14.94
CA ALA A 224 -0.13 2.24 15.15
C ALA A 224 -1.50 2.05 14.50
N GLN A 225 -1.66 1.02 13.68
CA GLN A 225 -2.91 0.70 13.00
C GLN A 225 -3.23 -0.77 13.18
N LEU A 226 -4.51 -1.04 13.43
CA LEU A 226 -5.09 -2.38 13.53
C LEU A 226 -6.34 -2.41 12.67
N ASN A 227 -6.37 -3.28 11.68
CA ASN A 227 -7.53 -3.50 10.84
C ASN A 227 -7.98 -4.95 10.94
N PHE A 228 -9.28 -5.16 11.12
CA PHE A 228 -9.88 -6.47 11.10
C PHE A 228 -11.02 -6.49 10.10
N TYR A 229 -10.92 -7.36 9.10
CA TYR A 229 -11.90 -7.52 8.03
C TYR A 229 -12.47 -8.93 8.01
N ILE A 230 -13.70 -9.02 7.53
CA ILE A 230 -14.36 -10.29 7.25
C ILE A 230 -15.01 -10.25 5.87
N HIS A 231 -14.97 -11.39 5.17
CA HIS A 231 -15.76 -11.70 3.99
C HIS A 231 -16.83 -12.71 4.39
N PRO A 232 -18.01 -12.30 4.87
CA PRO A 232 -19.00 -13.26 5.35
C PRO A 232 -19.84 -13.85 4.21
N GLU A 233 -20.19 -15.13 4.30
CA GLU A 233 -21.03 -15.81 3.30
C GLU A 233 -22.39 -15.14 3.10
N TRP A 234 -22.98 -14.58 4.17
CA TRP A 234 -24.28 -13.90 4.12
C TRP A 234 -24.30 -12.61 3.29
N MET A 235 -23.14 -12.09 2.87
CA MET A 235 -23.02 -10.98 1.91
C MET A 235 -22.79 -11.44 0.46
N GLY A 236 -23.00 -12.73 0.18
CA GLY A 236 -22.81 -13.32 -1.16
C GLY A 236 -21.38 -13.75 -1.46
N ASN A 237 -20.49 -13.78 -0.46
CA ASN A 237 -19.15 -14.34 -0.62
C ASN A 237 -19.22 -15.86 -0.74
N ALA A 238 -18.44 -16.45 -1.65
CA ALA A 238 -18.42 -17.90 -1.87
C ALA A 238 -17.97 -18.69 -0.63
N LYS A 239 -17.02 -18.15 0.15
CA LYS A 239 -16.49 -18.74 1.38
C LYS A 239 -16.07 -17.66 2.37
N PRO A 240 -16.02 -17.96 3.68
CA PRO A 240 -15.68 -17.00 4.69
C PRO A 240 -14.17 -16.79 4.80
N VAL A 241 -13.76 -15.53 4.87
CA VAL A 241 -12.38 -15.10 5.11
C VAL A 241 -12.35 -14.12 6.26
N ARG A 242 -11.29 -14.19 7.06
CA ARG A 242 -10.97 -13.22 8.12
C ARG A 242 -9.58 -12.70 7.87
N ILE A 243 -9.39 -11.40 7.98
CA ILE A 243 -8.11 -10.73 7.72
C ILE A 243 -7.81 -9.85 8.92
N LEU A 244 -6.62 -10.00 9.48
CA LEU A 244 -6.08 -9.14 10.52
C LEU A 244 -4.82 -8.48 9.97
N GLU A 245 -4.80 -7.15 9.93
CA GLU A 245 -3.63 -6.38 9.54
C GLU A 245 -3.19 -5.49 10.70
N MET A 246 -1.90 -5.54 11.00
CA MET A 246 -1.26 -4.74 12.03
C MET A 246 -0.12 -3.97 11.39
N GLU A 247 -0.05 -2.69 11.71
CA GLU A 247 1.07 -1.85 11.32
C GLU A 247 1.54 -1.00 12.48
N PHE A 248 2.85 -0.93 12.64
CA PHE A 248 3.49 -0.05 13.59
C PHE A 248 4.67 0.65 12.93
N GLN A 249 4.73 1.97 13.09
CA GLN A 249 5.83 2.80 12.64
C GLN A 249 6.31 3.65 13.82
N GLN A 250 7.62 3.76 13.97
CA GLN A 250 8.27 4.56 14.99
C GLN A 250 9.34 5.44 14.36
N TYR A 251 9.32 6.72 14.70
CA TYR A 251 10.22 7.73 14.18
C TYR A 251 11.11 8.26 15.30
N PHE A 252 12.40 8.36 15.03
CA PHE A 252 13.41 8.85 15.94
C PHE A 252 14.18 9.99 15.28
N SER A 253 14.09 11.18 15.87
CA SER A 253 14.91 12.33 15.52
C SER A 253 16.36 12.07 15.90
N LEU A 254 17.28 12.26 14.95
CA LEU A 254 18.72 12.09 15.13
C LEU A 254 19.47 13.36 14.66
N ARG A 255 20.75 13.49 15.03
CA ARG A 255 21.63 14.60 14.64
C ARG A 255 20.95 15.97 14.81
N ASN A 256 20.62 16.35 16.05
CA ASN A 256 19.92 17.60 16.38
C ASN A 256 18.61 17.79 15.60
N GLU A 257 17.81 16.74 15.52
CA GLU A 257 16.51 16.69 14.83
C GLU A 257 16.56 16.92 13.31
N GLN A 258 17.75 16.86 12.71
CA GLN A 258 17.90 16.98 11.26
C GLN A 258 17.61 15.66 10.56
N ASP A 259 18.08 14.55 11.11
CA ASP A 259 17.93 13.22 10.51
C ASP A 259 16.82 12.44 11.19
N VAL A 260 16.37 11.39 10.51
CA VAL A 260 15.31 10.53 11.02
C VAL A 260 15.70 9.08 10.83
N LEU A 261 15.67 8.29 11.90
CA LEU A 261 15.60 6.84 11.80
C LEU A 261 14.14 6.43 11.94
N VAL A 262 13.68 5.59 11.03
CA VAL A 262 12.33 5.06 11.05
C VAL A 262 12.37 3.55 11.07
N LEU A 263 11.56 2.97 11.95
CA LEU A 263 11.31 1.54 12.00
C LEU A 263 9.86 1.30 11.63
N ARG A 264 9.62 0.32 10.75
CA ARG A 264 8.28 -0.11 10.36
C ARG A 264 8.14 -1.62 10.52
N PHE A 265 7.04 -2.03 11.11
CA PHE A 265 6.61 -3.40 11.22
C PHE A 265 5.22 -3.53 10.60
N TYR A 266 5.01 -4.58 9.81
CA TYR A 266 3.70 -4.93 9.27
C TYR A 266 3.47 -6.42 9.44
N ALA A 267 2.24 -6.78 9.80
CA ALA A 267 1.78 -8.16 9.85
C ALA A 267 0.39 -8.27 9.25
N GLY A 268 0.27 -9.07 8.20
CA GLY A 268 -0.99 -9.47 7.60
C GLY A 268 -1.23 -10.94 7.89
N LEU A 269 -2.34 -11.27 8.53
CA LEU A 269 -2.75 -12.63 8.84
C LEU A 269 -4.12 -12.90 8.25
N LYS A 270 -4.27 -14.03 7.54
CA LYS A 270 -5.56 -14.45 6.98
C LYS A 270 -5.98 -15.80 7.51
N GLY A 271 -7.27 -15.97 7.75
CA GLY A 271 -7.88 -17.23 8.18
C GLY A 271 -9.16 -17.53 7.41
N GLY A 272 -9.54 -18.81 7.36
CA GLY A 272 -10.68 -19.28 6.57
C GLY A 272 -10.24 -19.79 5.20
N TYR A 273 -11.12 -19.70 4.21
CA TYR A 273 -10.84 -20.17 2.85
C TYR A 273 -10.19 -19.05 2.03
N ILE A 274 -8.87 -19.00 2.08
CA ILE A 274 -8.10 -17.96 1.41
C ILE A 274 -7.85 -18.43 -0.01
N SER A 275 -8.35 -17.68 -0.96
CA SER A 275 -8.19 -18.02 -2.35
C SER A 275 -6.92 -17.35 -2.93
N PHE A 276 -6.38 -17.83 -4.05
CA PHE A 276 -5.14 -17.36 -4.69
C PHE A 276 -4.92 -15.85 -4.78
N ASN A 277 -5.84 -15.06 -5.36
CA ASN A 277 -5.59 -13.62 -5.35
C ASN A 277 -5.49 -13.08 -3.88
N ASP A 278 -6.17 -13.65 -2.85
CA ASP A 278 -6.45 -13.22 -1.43
C ASP A 278 -5.20 -13.43 -0.63
N GLN A 279 -4.18 -13.93 -1.26
CA GLN A 279 -2.89 -14.08 -0.69
C GLN A 279 -2.26 -12.71 -0.69
N PHE A 280 -1.53 -12.43 0.38
CA PHE A 280 -0.60 -11.32 0.35
C PHE A 280 0.43 -11.60 -0.73
N ILE A 281 0.71 -10.58 -1.52
CA ILE A 281 1.78 -10.59 -2.52
C ILE A 281 3.00 -9.90 -1.92
N LEU A 282 4.17 -10.53 -2.00
CA LEU A 282 5.42 -9.87 -1.67
C LEU A 282 5.78 -8.83 -2.74
N GLY A 283 6.31 -7.68 -2.33
CA GLY A 283 6.68 -6.60 -3.25
C GLY A 283 5.53 -5.66 -3.61
N ASP A 284 4.30 -5.98 -3.19
CA ASP A 284 3.09 -5.17 -3.36
C ASP A 284 3.04 -3.96 -2.41
N GLY A 285 4.11 -3.17 -2.40
CA GLY A 285 4.28 -2.02 -1.51
C GLY A 285 4.66 -2.36 -0.05
N ASN A 286 4.81 -3.63 0.29
CA ASN A 286 5.19 -4.08 1.63
C ASN A 286 6.70 -4.13 1.90
N ILE A 287 7.50 -4.48 0.88
CA ILE A 287 8.96 -4.34 0.83
C ILE A 287 9.40 -3.92 -0.57
N ARG A 288 10.58 -3.29 -0.68
CA ARG A 288 11.22 -2.89 -1.94
C ARG A 288 12.17 -3.97 -2.46
N GLY A 289 12.50 -3.94 -3.75
CA GLY A 289 13.50 -4.84 -4.36
C GLY A 289 12.98 -6.24 -4.70
N TYR A 290 11.66 -6.41 -4.73
CA TYR A 290 10.99 -7.64 -5.14
C TYR A 290 9.85 -7.28 -6.09
N SER A 291 9.78 -7.99 -7.20
CA SER A 291 8.77 -7.81 -8.22
C SER A 291 7.43 -8.34 -7.76
N THR A 292 6.39 -7.51 -7.95
CA THR A 292 5.04 -7.84 -7.51
C THR A 292 4.51 -9.09 -8.21
N GLY A 293 3.98 -10.03 -7.43
CA GLY A 293 3.25 -11.20 -7.91
C GLY A 293 4.04 -12.51 -7.93
N ALA A 294 5.36 -12.45 -7.72
CA ALA A 294 6.25 -13.62 -7.73
C ALA A 294 6.03 -14.54 -6.52
N HIS A 295 5.91 -13.97 -5.32
CA HIS A 295 5.73 -14.70 -4.06
C HIS A 295 4.39 -14.36 -3.41
N ARG A 296 3.68 -15.38 -2.94
CA ARG A 296 2.31 -15.28 -2.42
C ARG A 296 2.11 -16.17 -1.20
N ALA A 297 1.42 -15.65 -0.18
CA ALA A 297 1.11 -16.41 1.03
C ALA A 297 -0.13 -15.92 1.77
N HIS A 298 -0.65 -16.76 2.68
CA HIS A 298 -1.76 -16.39 3.55
C HIS A 298 -1.35 -15.39 4.64
N HIS A 299 -0.11 -15.50 5.10
CA HIS A 299 0.44 -14.64 6.14
C HIS A 299 1.73 -13.99 5.66
N LEU A 300 1.88 -12.71 5.95
CA LEU A 300 3.03 -11.90 5.59
C LEU A 300 3.46 -11.08 6.81
N LEU A 301 4.72 -11.21 7.19
CA LEU A 301 5.36 -10.34 8.18
C LEU A 301 6.45 -9.55 7.47
N THR A 302 6.54 -8.24 7.73
CA THR A 302 7.64 -7.40 7.25
C THR A 302 8.20 -6.52 8.35
N PHE A 303 9.51 -6.29 8.25
CA PHE A 303 10.25 -5.36 9.07
C PHE A 303 11.13 -4.49 8.18
N GLN A 304 11.15 -3.20 8.44
CA GLN A 304 11.91 -2.23 7.65
C GLN A 304 12.58 -1.21 8.59
N ALA A 305 13.81 -0.85 8.28
CA ALA A 305 14.53 0.24 8.92
C ALA A 305 15.06 1.18 7.83
N GLU A 306 14.77 2.48 7.95
CA GLU A 306 15.24 3.50 7.01
C GLU A 306 15.85 4.66 7.78
N TYR A 307 17.07 5.03 7.42
CA TYR A 307 17.74 6.23 7.91
C TYR A 307 17.70 7.31 6.84
N ARG A 308 17.15 8.48 7.21
CA ARG A 308 16.97 9.65 6.36
C ARG A 308 17.99 10.71 6.76
N TYR A 309 19.01 10.87 5.93
CA TYR A 309 20.12 11.80 6.11
C TYR A 309 19.85 13.12 5.37
N ASN A 310 19.57 14.20 6.10
CA ASN A 310 19.23 15.50 5.53
C ASN A 310 20.47 16.41 5.52
N PHE A 311 21.31 16.29 4.49
CA PHE A 311 22.62 16.96 4.44
C PHE A 311 22.59 18.39 3.90
N HIS A 312 21.50 18.81 3.27
CA HIS A 312 21.32 20.16 2.75
C HIS A 312 19.88 20.63 2.96
N ALA A 313 19.63 21.94 2.84
CA ALA A 313 18.31 22.55 3.06
C ALA A 313 17.17 21.98 2.20
N LYS A 314 17.51 21.38 1.04
CA LYS A 314 16.54 20.74 0.12
C LYS A 314 16.94 19.33 -0.30
N TRP A 315 18.12 18.86 0.08
CA TRP A 315 18.62 17.56 -0.36
C TRP A 315 18.80 16.64 0.83
N GLY A 316 18.35 15.41 0.64
CA GLY A 316 18.58 14.32 1.56
C GLY A 316 18.91 13.04 0.82
N ALA A 317 19.43 12.07 1.56
CA ALA A 317 19.61 10.71 1.10
C ALA A 317 18.94 9.77 2.10
N VAL A 318 18.55 8.59 1.63
CA VAL A 318 18.06 7.52 2.49
C VAL A 318 18.89 6.26 2.27
N GLY A 319 19.08 5.51 3.35
CA GLY A 319 19.56 4.13 3.30
C GLY A 319 18.60 3.26 4.09
N PHE A 320 18.27 2.08 3.56
CA PHE A 320 17.29 1.20 4.19
C PHE A 320 17.66 -0.28 4.08
N VAL A 321 17.20 -1.04 5.07
CA VAL A 321 17.23 -2.49 5.12
C VAL A 321 15.84 -3.01 5.47
N GLU A 322 15.44 -4.08 4.82
CA GLU A 322 14.09 -4.62 4.90
C GLU A 322 14.16 -6.15 4.93
N GLY A 323 13.15 -6.76 5.53
CA GLY A 323 12.99 -8.20 5.56
C GLY A 323 11.51 -8.57 5.58
N ALA A 324 11.16 -9.63 4.87
CA ALA A 324 9.84 -10.23 4.95
C ALA A 324 9.91 -11.75 5.20
N THR A 325 8.86 -12.29 5.77
CA THR A 325 8.67 -13.74 5.91
C THR A 325 7.23 -14.10 5.58
N LEU A 326 7.09 -15.21 4.86
CA LEU A 326 5.82 -15.73 4.39
C LEU A 326 5.46 -17.01 5.15
N PHE A 327 4.17 -17.21 5.43
CA PHE A 327 3.66 -18.48 5.98
C PHE A 327 2.39 -18.91 5.28
N GLN A 328 2.25 -20.22 5.10
CA GLN A 328 1.25 -20.82 4.20
C GLN A 328 1.34 -20.20 2.79
N ALA A 329 2.56 -20.18 2.27
CA ALA A 329 2.89 -19.75 0.93
C ALA A 329 2.43 -20.78 -0.12
N VAL A 330 2.10 -20.29 -1.32
CA VAL A 330 1.72 -21.14 -2.46
C VAL A 330 2.89 -22.04 -2.86
N ASP A 331 4.10 -21.48 -2.94
CA ASP A 331 5.33 -22.28 -3.00
C ASP A 331 5.76 -22.60 -1.57
N SER A 332 5.70 -23.88 -1.20
CA SER A 332 5.94 -24.32 0.17
C SER A 332 7.35 -24.01 0.69
N ARG A 333 8.32 -23.76 -0.18
CA ARG A 333 9.70 -23.37 0.21
C ARG A 333 9.83 -21.93 0.66
N ASP A 334 8.87 -21.08 0.32
CA ASP A 334 8.86 -19.70 0.79
C ASP A 334 8.43 -19.61 2.26
N ASN A 335 7.85 -20.69 2.81
CA ASN A 335 7.43 -20.76 4.20
C ASN A 335 8.60 -20.62 5.17
N GLY A 336 8.56 -19.60 6.01
CA GLY A 336 9.60 -19.32 7.01
C GLY A 336 10.92 -18.82 6.39
N GLN A 337 10.99 -18.65 5.07
CA GLN A 337 12.15 -18.05 4.42
C GLN A 337 12.16 -16.54 4.70
N ILE A 338 13.35 -15.98 4.96
CA ILE A 338 13.56 -14.54 5.01
C ILE A 338 13.82 -14.03 3.59
N PHE A 339 13.10 -12.99 3.20
CA PHE A 339 13.27 -12.21 1.98
C PHE A 339 13.93 -10.88 2.33
N PRO A 340 15.27 -10.80 2.34
CA PRO A 340 15.98 -9.58 2.68
C PRO A 340 16.01 -8.61 1.50
N SER A 341 16.00 -7.33 1.81
CA SER A 341 16.19 -6.26 0.82
C SER A 341 17.04 -5.14 1.41
N VAL A 342 17.85 -4.53 0.57
CA VAL A 342 18.67 -3.36 0.91
C VAL A 342 18.56 -2.35 -0.20
N GLY A 343 18.63 -1.07 0.15
CA GLY A 343 18.63 -0.03 -0.86
C GLY A 343 19.01 1.33 -0.33
N ALA A 344 19.07 2.26 -1.28
CA ALA A 344 19.39 3.64 -1.03
C ALA A 344 18.61 4.53 -1.99
N GLY A 345 18.48 5.80 -1.63
CA GLY A 345 17.77 6.75 -2.47
C GLY A 345 18.17 8.19 -2.19
N ILE A 346 17.79 9.07 -3.13
CA ILE A 346 17.96 10.52 -3.01
C ILE A 346 16.59 11.17 -2.79
N ARG A 347 16.57 12.29 -2.08
CA ARG A 347 15.39 13.09 -1.78
C ARG A 347 15.65 14.54 -2.12
N TYR A 348 14.65 15.17 -2.74
CA TYR A 348 14.60 16.58 -3.03
C TYR A 348 13.32 17.20 -2.45
N GLU A 349 13.45 18.23 -1.64
CA GLU A 349 12.35 18.96 -1.02
C GLU A 349 11.83 20.04 -2.00
N VAL A 350 10.65 19.81 -2.56
CA VAL A 350 9.99 20.73 -3.52
C VAL A 350 9.42 21.93 -2.78
N TRP A 351 8.75 21.69 -1.65
CA TRP A 351 8.20 22.71 -0.76
C TRP A 351 8.70 22.50 0.66
N GLN A 352 9.07 23.58 1.34
CA GLN A 352 9.63 23.50 2.70
C GLN A 352 8.56 23.57 3.80
N LYS A 353 7.38 24.12 3.48
CA LYS A 353 6.25 24.29 4.41
C LYS A 353 4.92 24.14 3.64
N PRO A 354 4.23 22.98 3.73
CA PRO A 354 4.70 21.73 4.36
C PRO A 354 5.90 21.13 3.64
N ARG A 355 6.70 20.30 4.34
CA ARG A 355 7.85 19.60 3.76
C ARG A 355 7.37 18.51 2.80
N PHE A 356 7.34 18.84 1.52
CA PHE A 356 7.00 17.89 0.46
C PHE A 356 8.26 17.48 -0.28
N THR A 357 8.53 16.18 -0.31
CA THR A 357 9.72 15.60 -0.92
C THR A 357 9.37 14.78 -2.14
N ILE A 358 10.24 14.78 -3.14
CA ILE A 358 10.26 13.79 -4.22
C ILE A 358 11.58 13.05 -4.15
N GLY A 359 11.62 11.83 -4.65
CA GLY A 359 12.82 11.02 -4.54
C GLY A 359 12.87 9.88 -5.53
N MET A 360 14.00 9.19 -5.50
CA MET A 360 14.21 7.97 -6.24
C MET A 360 14.93 6.98 -5.33
N ASP A 361 14.42 5.76 -5.26
CA ASP A 361 15.04 4.64 -4.55
C ASP A 361 15.50 3.58 -5.52
N VAL A 362 16.66 3.00 -5.26
CA VAL A 362 17.09 1.74 -5.83
C VAL A 362 17.13 0.71 -4.71
N ALA A 363 16.52 -0.44 -4.93
CA ALA A 363 16.51 -1.54 -3.98
C ALA A 363 16.86 -2.85 -4.66
N MET A 364 17.53 -3.73 -3.92
CA MET A 364 17.91 -5.07 -4.35
C MET A 364 17.42 -6.09 -3.33
N GLY A 365 16.67 -7.07 -3.80
CA GLY A 365 16.27 -8.24 -3.05
C GLY A 365 17.08 -9.47 -3.47
N ARG A 366 16.63 -10.65 -3.03
CA ARG A 366 17.22 -11.92 -3.47
C ARG A 366 16.87 -12.19 -4.94
N GLN A 367 17.86 -12.00 -5.83
CA GLN A 367 17.75 -12.24 -7.28
C GLN A 367 16.70 -11.36 -7.99
N ASP A 368 16.41 -10.19 -7.44
CA ASP A 368 15.43 -9.24 -7.97
C ASP A 368 15.86 -7.82 -7.58
N GLY A 369 15.32 -6.81 -8.25
CA GLY A 369 15.64 -5.42 -8.00
C GLY A 369 14.60 -4.47 -8.58
N GLY A 370 14.62 -3.23 -8.10
CA GLY A 370 13.66 -2.23 -8.55
C GLY A 370 14.17 -0.80 -8.40
N LEU A 371 13.57 0.08 -9.19
CA LEU A 371 13.79 1.53 -9.12
C LEU A 371 12.43 2.22 -8.93
N TYR A 372 12.32 3.00 -7.87
CA TYR A 372 11.04 3.55 -7.42
C TYR A 372 11.12 5.07 -7.41
N LEU A 373 10.27 5.75 -8.20
CA LEU A 373 10.07 7.18 -8.02
C LEU A 373 9.13 7.38 -6.82
N ARG A 374 9.55 8.24 -5.91
CA ARG A 374 8.87 8.50 -4.64
C ARG A 374 8.33 9.91 -4.63
N ILE A 375 7.11 10.01 -4.12
CA ILE A 375 6.51 11.27 -3.70
C ILE A 375 6.24 11.13 -2.22
N GLY A 376 6.63 12.15 -1.46
CA GLY A 376 6.73 12.07 -0.02
C GLY A 376 7.81 11.09 0.43
N THR A 377 7.55 10.47 1.58
CA THR A 377 8.44 9.47 2.18
C THR A 377 7.86 8.07 2.02
N ALA A 378 8.67 7.01 2.18
CA ALA A 378 8.23 5.64 1.93
C ALA A 378 7.14 5.16 2.92
N PHE A 379 7.07 5.80 4.09
CA PHE A 379 6.07 5.62 5.14
C PHE A 379 6.10 6.83 6.08
#